data_AF-A0A6I7NXI3-F1
#
_entry.id   AF-A0A6I7NXI3-F1
#
_cell.length_a   1.000
_cell.length_b   1.000
_cell.length_c   1.000
_cell.angle_alpha   90.00
_cell.angle_beta   90.00
_cell.angle_gamma   90.00
#
_symmetry.space_group_name_H-M   'P 1'
#
loop_
_entity.id
_entity.type
_entity.pdbx_description
1 polymer ?
#
loop_
_entity_poly.entity_id
_entity_poly.type
_entity_poly.pdbx_seq_one_letter_code
_entity_poly.pdbx_strand_id
1 'polypeptide(L)'
;MSTTVRSSGPHIESRDTVKRAMWDVSIALIPVIAAAGIFFGPWALYLIFASAFATAIVEIPFVWKQLSWRNPLGDGSAFLAGLLFGLTLAPGSPWWIPIFGAVMIVVVAKQAFGGLGHNFFNPALVARAILLAAYPGLSTGWRVPLEYDAVTTATPLTGASADYLELFLGYIPGSIGEVSALALLIGAAYLLVRGILGWRVTIGYLGAAVITALILGVDPLFTILAGSIMFAALFMASDMVTSPVARFPQLIYGIGCGVLTVTIRELTQLPEGTTYAVLIMNGLTPLINATVVQTFFGDVVKRGRRFMVAGAAAAVLVVAVGVAFGTGALSSFAESYYVDGATRQDLASFFPGARHVHRYDSERDGVRVEQVFLNREPAGYLVYASEYGYKSRIDMVLALDNEDRIIGIRVADHNESATLGALIRRPSFLNQFLRRSTDNPDAVVDSLDVISGATVSSRAVASAVQEALSFRIAPAAPAGRIEVGEDGEYEGTGSGYNGRIRVRVTVEGGEVTAIEILSHSETPDIGGPALERISEAVIDRQSLDVDTVSGATGTSRGVLGAIQNALGD
;
A
#
# COMPACT_ATOMS: atom_id res chain seq x y z
N MET A 1 6.85 53.52 -56.53
CA MET A 1 6.45 52.20 -56.02
C MET A 1 5.42 52.42 -54.93
N SER A 2 4.14 52.16 -55.19
CA SER A 2 3.08 52.24 -54.17
C SER A 2 3.24 51.09 -53.21
N THR A 3 3.44 51.38 -51.92
CA THR A 3 3.39 50.42 -50.83
C THR A 3 1.96 49.90 -50.68
N THR A 4 1.63 48.83 -51.40
CA THR A 4 0.39 48.08 -51.18
C THR A 4 0.49 47.37 -49.84
N VAL A 5 -0.13 47.96 -48.81
CA VAL A 5 -0.40 47.27 -47.55
C VAL A 5 -1.39 46.14 -47.86
N ARG A 6 -0.92 44.89 -47.85
CA ARG A 6 -1.81 43.72 -47.82
C ARG A 6 -2.57 43.75 -46.49
N SER A 7 -3.77 44.31 -46.47
CA SER A 7 -4.67 44.12 -45.33
C SER A 7 -5.17 42.69 -45.35
N SER A 8 -4.84 41.90 -44.32
CA SER A 8 -5.57 40.66 -44.03
C SER A 8 -7.05 40.99 -43.81
N GLY A 9 -7.95 40.07 -44.15
CA GLY A 9 -9.40 40.28 -43.97
C GLY A 9 -9.75 40.60 -42.51
N PRO A 10 -10.86 41.31 -42.24
CA PRO A 10 -11.24 41.66 -40.88
C PRO A 10 -11.56 40.39 -40.10
N HIS A 11 -10.73 40.06 -39.10
CA HIS A 11 -11.00 38.98 -38.16
C HIS A 11 -11.48 39.63 -36.85
N ILE A 12 -12.64 39.20 -36.35
CA ILE A 12 -13.09 39.63 -35.01
C ILE A 12 -12.18 38.94 -34.01
N GLU A 13 -11.29 39.69 -33.37
CA GLU A 13 -10.41 39.14 -32.33
C GLU A 13 -11.25 38.66 -31.15
N SER A 14 -11.11 37.38 -30.81
CA SER A 14 -11.68 36.86 -29.57
C SER A 14 -10.93 37.46 -28.38
N ARG A 15 -11.65 37.70 -27.28
CA ARG A 15 -11.03 38.18 -26.04
C ARG A 15 -10.25 37.08 -25.30
N ASP A 16 -10.33 35.84 -25.75
CA ASP A 16 -9.70 34.70 -25.10
C ASP A 16 -8.26 34.56 -25.58
N THR A 17 -7.34 34.64 -24.63
CA THR A 17 -5.90 34.50 -24.88
C THR A 17 -5.33 33.42 -23.98
N VAL A 18 -4.28 32.74 -24.46
CA VAL A 18 -3.56 31.72 -23.69
C VAL A 18 -3.14 32.27 -22.33
N LYS A 19 -2.61 33.49 -22.32
CA LYS A 19 -2.22 34.19 -21.08
C LYS A 19 -3.38 34.29 -20.09
N ARG A 20 -4.57 34.69 -20.52
CA ARG A 20 -5.75 34.78 -19.65
C ARG A 20 -6.13 33.41 -19.09
N ALA A 21 -6.15 32.39 -19.93
CA ALA A 21 -6.45 31.02 -19.48
C ALA A 21 -5.45 30.51 -18.43
N MET A 22 -4.14 30.71 -18.64
CA MET A 22 -3.11 30.30 -17.66
C MET A 22 -3.27 31.01 -16.31
N TRP A 23 -3.58 32.31 -16.32
CA TRP A 23 -3.83 33.06 -15.10
C TRP A 23 -5.15 32.68 -14.42
N ASP A 24 -6.20 32.36 -15.19
CA ASP A 24 -7.46 31.87 -14.64
C ASP A 24 -7.26 30.52 -13.91
N VAL A 25 -6.46 29.61 -14.46
CA VAL A 25 -6.09 28.36 -13.76
C VAL A 25 -5.25 28.64 -12.51
N SER A 26 -4.32 29.60 -12.58
CA SER A 26 -3.54 30.00 -11.40
C SER A 26 -4.43 30.59 -10.28
N ILE A 27 -5.46 31.36 -10.64
CA ILE A 27 -6.45 31.91 -9.70
C ILE A 27 -7.30 30.78 -9.11
N ALA A 28 -7.71 29.81 -9.93
CA ALA A 28 -8.48 28.66 -9.48
C ALA A 28 -7.74 27.79 -8.45
N LEU A 29 -6.41 27.84 -8.42
CA LEU A 29 -5.59 27.11 -7.45
C LEU A 29 -5.42 27.84 -6.11
N ILE A 30 -5.83 29.11 -5.99
CA ILE A 30 -5.72 29.89 -4.74
C ILE A 30 -6.40 29.20 -3.55
N PRO A 31 -7.63 28.66 -3.64
CA PRO A 31 -8.26 27.94 -2.53
C PRO A 31 -7.43 26.73 -2.07
N VAL A 32 -6.80 26.01 -3.02
CA VAL A 32 -5.95 24.84 -2.76
C VAL A 32 -4.66 25.27 -2.06
N ILE A 33 -4.03 26.35 -2.52
CA ILE A 33 -2.83 26.92 -1.90
C ILE A 33 -3.13 27.41 -0.48
N ALA A 34 -4.30 28.04 -0.28
CA ALA A 34 -4.74 28.48 1.04
C ALA A 34 -4.93 27.28 1.99
N ALA A 35 -5.62 26.22 1.53
CA ALA A 35 -5.77 24.99 2.29
C ALA A 35 -4.40 24.37 2.64
N ALA A 36 -3.49 24.27 1.67
CA ALA A 36 -2.13 23.78 1.88
C ALA A 36 -1.38 24.57 2.97
N GLY A 37 -1.48 25.91 2.95
CA GLY A 37 -0.87 26.76 3.97
C GLY A 37 -1.48 26.59 5.36
N ILE A 38 -2.78 26.33 5.45
CA ILE A 38 -3.48 26.06 6.73
C ILE A 38 -3.03 24.71 7.29
N PHE A 39 -3.08 23.65 6.48
CA PHE A 39 -2.82 22.29 6.92
C PHE A 39 -1.33 22.00 7.17
N PHE A 40 -0.43 22.47 6.31
CA PHE A 40 1.00 22.14 6.39
C PHE A 40 1.90 23.32 6.74
N GLY A 41 1.33 24.51 6.89
CA GLY A 41 2.04 25.70 7.35
C GLY A 41 2.88 26.39 6.27
N PRO A 42 3.78 27.30 6.69
CA PRO A 42 4.50 28.19 5.79
C PRO A 42 5.50 27.46 4.89
N TRP A 43 5.98 26.29 5.30
CA TRP A 43 6.91 25.50 4.49
C TRP A 43 6.27 24.97 3.20
N ALA A 44 5.01 24.54 3.24
CA ALA A 44 4.30 24.11 2.05
C ALA A 44 4.11 25.28 1.06
N LEU A 45 3.79 26.47 1.56
CA LEU A 45 3.72 27.69 0.74
C LEU A 45 5.07 28.01 0.11
N TYR A 46 6.16 27.88 0.88
CA TYR A 46 7.51 28.03 0.34
C TYR A 46 7.75 27.06 -0.83
N LEU A 47 7.45 25.76 -0.68
CA LEU A 47 7.67 24.78 -1.75
C LEU A 47 6.86 25.11 -3.03
N ILE A 48 5.59 25.50 -2.89
CA ILE A 48 4.72 25.88 -4.00
C ILE A 48 5.29 27.09 -4.74
N PHE A 49 5.52 28.19 -4.02
CA PHE A 49 5.97 29.44 -4.64
C PHE A 49 7.41 29.35 -5.13
N ALA A 50 8.30 28.69 -4.39
CA ALA A 50 9.67 28.44 -4.84
C ALA A 50 9.67 27.68 -6.16
N SER A 51 8.79 26.69 -6.34
CA SER A 51 8.71 25.96 -7.61
C SER A 51 8.16 26.84 -8.74
N ALA A 52 7.08 27.58 -8.48
CA ALA A 52 6.48 28.47 -9.47
C ALA A 52 7.46 29.55 -9.96
N PHE A 53 8.17 30.21 -9.04
CA PHE A 53 9.16 31.23 -9.39
C PHE A 53 10.44 30.63 -9.98
N ALA A 54 10.95 29.52 -9.45
CA ALA A 54 12.12 28.86 -10.04
C ALA A 54 11.84 28.46 -11.49
N THR A 55 10.66 27.90 -11.78
CA THR A 55 10.27 27.50 -13.14
C THR A 55 10.18 28.71 -14.06
N ALA A 56 9.58 29.82 -13.60
CA ALA A 56 9.54 31.07 -14.37
C ALA A 56 10.94 31.64 -14.64
N ILE A 57 11.86 31.58 -13.67
CA ILE A 57 13.24 32.06 -13.82
C ILE A 57 14.02 31.20 -14.81
N VAL A 58 13.93 29.88 -14.69
CA VAL A 58 14.62 28.95 -15.61
C VAL A 58 14.12 29.10 -17.05
N GLU A 59 12.88 29.58 -17.24
CA GLU A 59 12.35 29.84 -18.58
C GLU A 59 12.92 31.10 -19.25
N ILE A 60 13.39 32.09 -18.49
CA ILE A 60 13.82 33.41 -19.00
C ILE A 60 14.78 33.31 -20.20
N PRO A 61 15.84 32.48 -20.18
CA PRO A 61 16.79 32.40 -21.30
C PRO A 61 16.14 32.00 -22.63
N PHE A 62 15.03 31.24 -22.60
CA PHE A 62 14.35 30.73 -23.79
C PHE A 62 13.31 31.72 -24.34
N VAL A 63 12.72 32.56 -23.47
CA VAL A 63 11.62 33.48 -23.81
C VAL A 63 11.97 34.95 -23.61
N TRP A 64 13.24 35.32 -23.40
CA TRP A 64 13.66 36.71 -23.15
C TRP A 64 13.03 37.71 -24.13
N LYS A 65 13.01 37.40 -25.44
CA LYS A 65 12.44 38.29 -26.47
C LYS A 65 10.95 38.59 -26.29
N GLN A 66 10.22 37.76 -25.54
CA GLN A 66 8.79 37.91 -25.22
C GLN A 66 8.54 38.60 -23.88
N LEU A 67 9.57 38.74 -23.03
CA LEU A 67 9.48 39.43 -21.76
C LEU A 67 9.56 40.94 -21.93
N SER A 68 8.81 41.65 -21.09
CA SER A 68 8.90 43.11 -20.97
C SER A 68 8.76 43.51 -19.51
N TRP A 69 9.13 44.74 -19.15
CA TRP A 69 8.95 45.26 -17.78
C TRP A 69 7.49 45.17 -17.29
N ARG A 70 6.52 45.24 -18.23
CA ARG A 70 5.08 45.11 -17.94
C ARG A 70 4.61 43.65 -17.89
N ASN A 71 5.45 42.69 -18.30
CA ASN A 71 5.11 41.28 -18.37
C ASN A 71 6.33 40.39 -18.03
N PRO A 72 6.78 40.37 -16.77
CA PRO A 72 7.98 39.64 -16.36
C PRO A 72 7.81 38.11 -16.40
N LEU A 73 6.58 37.59 -16.37
CA LEU A 73 6.27 36.16 -16.35
C LEU A 73 5.82 35.60 -17.72
N GLY A 74 6.02 36.36 -18.80
CA GLY A 74 5.67 35.92 -20.15
C GLY A 74 4.18 35.57 -20.31
N ASP A 75 3.89 34.38 -20.79
CA ASP A 75 2.51 33.87 -20.97
C ASP A 75 1.91 33.28 -19.68
N GLY A 76 2.69 33.17 -18.59
CA GLY A 76 2.26 32.61 -17.31
C GLY A 76 2.30 31.08 -17.24
N SER A 77 2.68 30.40 -18.31
CA SER A 77 2.61 28.94 -18.40
C SER A 77 3.69 28.22 -17.59
N ALA A 78 4.92 28.73 -17.54
CA ALA A 78 5.97 28.17 -16.68
C ALA A 78 5.65 28.38 -15.20
N PHE A 79 5.08 29.53 -14.85
CA PHE A 79 4.62 29.80 -13.49
C PHE A 79 3.54 28.79 -13.07
N LEU A 80 2.53 28.58 -13.93
CA LEU A 80 1.48 27.58 -13.67
C LEU A 80 2.04 26.16 -13.57
N ALA A 81 2.95 25.76 -14.48
CA ALA A 81 3.56 24.43 -14.44
C ALA A 81 4.36 24.19 -13.14
N GLY A 82 5.13 25.19 -12.68
CA GLY A 82 5.82 25.12 -11.39
C GLY A 82 4.86 25.09 -10.21
N LEU A 83 3.76 25.85 -10.26
CA LEU A 83 2.74 25.85 -9.22
C LEU A 83 2.04 24.48 -9.10
N LEU A 84 1.68 23.89 -10.24
CA LEU A 84 1.12 22.53 -10.29
C LEU A 84 2.12 21.50 -9.77
N PHE A 85 3.40 21.57 -10.16
CA PHE A 85 4.42 20.66 -9.63
C PHE A 85 4.62 20.83 -8.12
N GLY A 86 4.71 22.07 -7.63
CA GLY A 86 4.84 22.37 -6.21
C GLY A 86 3.70 21.80 -5.36
N LEU A 87 2.47 21.86 -5.88
CA LEU A 87 1.30 21.24 -5.25
C LEU A 87 1.38 19.71 -5.22
N THR A 88 2.15 19.08 -6.11
CA THR A 88 2.33 17.63 -6.05
C THR A 88 3.38 17.18 -5.04
N LEU A 89 4.26 18.07 -4.58
CA LEU A 89 5.33 17.72 -3.65
C LEU A 89 4.77 17.26 -2.30
N ALA A 90 5.56 16.45 -1.60
CA ALA A 90 5.28 16.13 -0.22
C ALA A 90 5.63 17.34 0.67
N PRO A 91 4.88 17.61 1.74
CA PRO A 91 5.19 18.71 2.68
C PRO A 91 6.59 18.59 3.29
N GLY A 92 7.13 17.36 3.43
CA GLY A 92 8.48 17.13 3.92
C GLY A 92 9.61 17.31 2.90
N SER A 93 9.31 17.65 1.63
CA SER A 93 10.33 17.73 0.59
C SER A 93 11.40 18.81 0.89
N PRO A 94 12.69 18.54 0.61
CA PRO A 94 13.77 19.51 0.77
C PRO A 94 13.62 20.76 -0.12
N TRP A 95 14.23 21.86 0.31
CA TRP A 95 14.14 23.17 -0.35
C TRP A 95 14.66 23.22 -1.79
N TRP A 96 15.54 22.30 -2.18
CA TRP A 96 16.16 22.27 -3.51
C TRP A 96 15.31 21.51 -4.54
N ILE A 97 14.35 20.69 -4.11
CA ILE A 97 13.47 19.92 -5.00
C ILE A 97 12.65 20.82 -5.95
N PRO A 98 12.06 21.95 -5.50
CA PRO A 98 11.44 22.92 -6.39
C PRO A 98 12.34 23.40 -7.53
N ILE A 99 13.64 23.60 -7.27
CA ILE A 99 14.62 24.08 -8.26
C ILE A 99 14.96 22.97 -9.25
N PHE A 100 15.17 21.75 -8.75
CA PHE A 100 15.37 20.58 -9.60
C PHE A 100 14.17 20.37 -10.53
N GLY A 101 12.96 20.40 -9.97
CA GLY A 101 11.71 20.28 -10.73
C GLY A 101 11.58 21.36 -11.80
N ALA A 102 11.89 22.62 -11.47
CA ALA A 102 11.87 23.71 -12.43
C ALA A 102 12.75 23.45 -13.68
N VAL A 103 13.95 22.90 -13.49
CA VAL A 103 14.83 22.53 -14.60
C VAL A 103 14.21 21.41 -15.44
N MET A 104 13.66 20.37 -14.80
CA MET A 104 13.03 19.26 -15.51
C MET A 104 11.78 19.70 -16.29
N ILE A 105 10.96 20.59 -15.71
CA ILE A 105 9.77 21.15 -16.36
C ILE A 105 10.18 21.94 -17.61
N VAL A 106 11.10 22.90 -17.46
CA VAL A 106 11.44 23.82 -18.55
C VAL A 106 12.29 23.13 -19.59
N VAL A 107 13.44 22.57 -19.22
CA VAL A 107 14.42 22.08 -20.19
C VAL A 107 13.94 20.78 -20.84
N VAL A 108 13.55 19.80 -20.02
CA VAL A 108 13.22 18.45 -20.52
C VAL A 108 11.80 18.38 -21.04
N ALA A 109 10.82 18.86 -20.28
CA ALA A 109 9.42 18.60 -20.60
C ALA A 109 8.79 19.65 -21.54
N LYS A 110 9.32 20.87 -21.59
CA LYS A 110 8.75 21.98 -22.36
C LYS A 110 9.61 22.40 -23.55
N GLN A 111 10.86 22.80 -23.31
CA GLN A 111 11.72 23.41 -24.32
C GLN A 111 12.35 22.39 -25.27
N ALA A 112 12.62 21.16 -24.81
CA ALA A 112 13.07 20.07 -25.69
C ALA A 112 12.10 19.80 -26.86
N PHE A 113 10.82 20.16 -26.71
CA PHE A 113 9.78 19.98 -27.72
C PHE A 113 9.44 21.26 -28.49
N GLY A 114 10.15 22.37 -28.28
CA GLY A 114 9.92 23.64 -28.99
C GLY A 114 9.03 24.63 -28.24
N GLY A 115 8.81 24.43 -26.93
CA GLY A 115 8.11 25.39 -26.07
C GLY A 115 6.60 25.15 -26.00
N LEU A 116 5.85 26.19 -25.62
CA LEU A 116 4.41 26.08 -25.39
C LEU A 116 3.66 25.71 -26.69
N GLY A 117 2.72 24.78 -26.57
CA GLY A 117 1.89 24.32 -27.69
C GLY A 117 2.47 23.13 -28.45
N HIS A 118 3.75 22.81 -28.24
CA HIS A 118 4.42 21.67 -28.88
C HIS A 118 4.75 20.54 -27.90
N ASN A 119 4.54 20.75 -26.59
CA ASN A 119 4.75 19.74 -25.57
C ASN A 119 3.66 18.66 -25.64
N PHE A 120 4.06 17.43 -25.97
CA PHE A 120 3.19 16.26 -26.02
C PHE A 120 2.83 15.69 -24.64
N PHE A 121 3.61 16.01 -23.59
CA PHE A 121 3.32 15.63 -22.21
C PHE A 121 3.08 16.86 -21.33
N ASN A 122 2.36 16.65 -20.22
CA ASN A 122 2.13 17.70 -19.22
C ASN A 122 3.45 17.96 -18.49
N PRO A 123 4.03 19.18 -18.58
CA PRO A 123 5.39 19.42 -18.08
C PRO A 123 5.57 19.20 -16.58
N ALA A 124 4.55 19.55 -15.78
CA ALA A 124 4.57 19.36 -14.32
C ALA A 124 4.59 17.88 -13.95
N LEU A 125 3.78 17.07 -14.65
CA LEU A 125 3.70 15.63 -14.42
C LEU A 125 4.96 14.89 -14.86
N VAL A 126 5.64 15.34 -15.93
CA VAL A 126 6.94 14.78 -16.33
C VAL A 126 7.97 14.98 -15.21
N ALA A 127 8.06 16.18 -14.65
CA ALA A 127 8.97 16.43 -13.53
C ALA A 127 8.61 15.60 -12.30
N ARG A 128 7.30 15.44 -11.99
CA ARG A 128 6.83 14.55 -10.91
C ARG A 128 7.22 13.10 -11.17
N ALA A 129 7.03 12.58 -12.38
CA ALA A 129 7.38 11.20 -12.74
C ALA A 129 8.88 10.93 -12.57
N ILE A 130 9.73 11.88 -12.97
CA ILE A 130 11.18 11.78 -12.81
C ILE A 130 11.57 11.83 -11.34
N LEU A 131 10.94 12.72 -10.56
CA LEU A 131 11.17 12.79 -9.13
C LEU A 131 10.78 11.50 -8.41
N LEU A 132 9.63 10.90 -8.75
CA LEU A 132 9.17 9.63 -8.18
C LEU A 132 10.11 8.47 -8.55
N ALA A 133 10.66 8.48 -9.77
CA ALA A 133 11.60 7.44 -10.22
C ALA A 133 13.00 7.59 -9.61
N ALA A 134 13.52 8.82 -9.53
CA ALA A 134 14.89 9.07 -9.07
C ALA A 134 15.01 9.21 -7.54
N TYR A 135 13.99 9.77 -6.88
CA TYR A 135 14.01 10.09 -5.45
C TYR A 135 12.66 9.76 -4.77
N PRO A 136 12.25 8.48 -4.73
CA PRO A 136 10.97 8.06 -4.15
C PRO A 136 10.83 8.44 -2.66
N GLY A 137 11.92 8.35 -1.88
CA GLY A 137 11.90 8.72 -0.46
C GLY A 137 11.64 10.20 -0.18
N LEU A 138 12.01 11.10 -1.10
CA LEU A 138 11.77 12.55 -0.97
C LEU A 138 10.35 12.95 -1.40
N SER A 139 9.68 12.07 -2.14
CA SER A 139 8.32 12.25 -2.66
C SER A 139 7.24 11.70 -1.71
N THR A 140 7.64 11.01 -0.65
CA THR A 140 6.75 10.29 0.29
C THR A 140 6.88 10.77 1.74
N GLY A 141 7.55 11.92 1.96
CA GLY A 141 7.69 12.55 3.27
C GLY A 141 6.44 13.31 3.72
N TRP A 142 5.31 12.61 3.83
CA TRP A 142 4.03 13.21 4.23
C TRP A 142 3.97 13.45 5.75
N ARG A 143 3.33 14.56 6.15
CA ARG A 143 3.20 15.00 7.55
C ARG A 143 1.74 15.02 7.95
N VAL A 144 1.47 14.90 9.24
CA VAL A 144 0.12 15.06 9.80
C VAL A 144 -0.34 16.51 9.59
N PRO A 145 -1.55 16.74 9.07
CA PRO A 145 -2.10 18.08 8.92
C PRO A 145 -2.38 18.74 10.27
N LEU A 146 -2.18 20.06 10.36
CA LEU A 146 -2.30 20.91 11.56
C LEU A 146 -1.29 20.61 12.69
N GLU A 147 -0.40 19.63 12.52
CA GLU A 147 0.71 19.36 13.41
C GLU A 147 2.02 19.78 12.73
N TYR A 148 2.61 20.88 13.21
CA TYR A 148 3.84 21.43 12.62
C TYR A 148 5.11 20.66 13.02
N ASP A 149 4.98 19.71 13.94
CA ASP A 149 6.09 18.84 14.32
C ASP A 149 6.37 17.81 13.21
N ALA A 150 7.63 17.41 13.06
CA ALA A 150 8.13 16.63 11.93
C ALA A 150 7.76 15.13 11.99
N VAL A 151 6.55 14.82 12.44
CA VAL A 151 6.03 13.45 12.49
C VAL A 151 5.64 13.03 11.08
N THR A 152 6.29 11.98 10.59
CA THR A 152 5.99 11.37 9.29
C THR A 152 4.93 10.29 9.46
N THR A 153 3.91 10.30 8.61
CA THR A 153 2.75 9.40 8.73
C THR A 153 2.38 8.83 7.37
N ALA A 154 1.85 7.60 7.38
CA ALA A 154 1.34 6.94 6.19
C ALA A 154 0.09 7.66 5.65
N THR A 155 -0.02 7.77 4.33
CA THR A 155 -1.25 8.26 3.68
C THR A 155 -2.32 7.17 3.75
N PRO A 156 -3.61 7.52 3.63
CA PRO A 156 -4.69 6.53 3.58
C PRO A 156 -4.47 5.48 2.48
N LEU A 157 -3.86 5.90 1.36
CA LEU A 157 -3.49 5.03 0.23
C LEU A 157 -2.43 3.98 0.54
N THR A 158 -1.71 4.15 1.64
CA THR A 158 -0.63 3.25 2.08
C THR A 158 -1.02 2.45 3.32
N GLY A 159 -2.30 2.47 3.73
CA GLY A 159 -2.83 1.61 4.79
C GLY A 159 -3.30 2.33 6.06
N ALA A 160 -3.38 3.67 6.07
CA ALA A 160 -4.01 4.39 7.17
C ALA A 160 -5.54 4.42 7.01
N SER A 161 -6.27 4.16 8.09
CA SER A 161 -7.72 4.38 8.13
C SER A 161 -8.01 5.87 8.21
N ALA A 162 -8.95 6.36 7.38
CA ALA A 162 -9.37 7.75 7.37
C ALA A 162 -10.89 7.82 7.20
N ASP A 163 -11.53 8.74 7.93
CA ASP A 163 -12.96 8.99 7.75
C ASP A 163 -13.21 9.79 6.46
N TYR A 164 -14.38 9.60 5.84
CA TYR A 164 -14.72 10.28 4.58
C TYR A 164 -14.80 11.79 4.74
N LEU A 165 -15.22 12.27 5.93
CA LEU A 165 -15.22 13.71 6.23
C LEU A 165 -13.81 14.27 6.33
N GLU A 166 -12.87 13.51 6.89
CA GLU A 166 -11.46 13.89 6.94
C GLU A 166 -10.83 13.90 5.55
N LEU A 167 -11.15 12.92 4.70
CA LEU A 167 -10.75 12.90 3.29
C LEU A 167 -11.33 14.08 2.51
N PHE A 168 -12.59 14.45 2.78
CA PHE A 168 -13.26 15.52 2.04
C PHE A 168 -12.77 16.92 2.46
N LEU A 169 -12.60 17.14 3.77
CA LEU A 169 -12.14 18.42 4.31
C LEU A 169 -10.62 18.59 4.18
N GLY A 170 -9.89 17.48 4.26
CA GLY A 170 -8.46 17.39 4.10
C GLY A 170 -7.66 17.26 5.37
N TYR A 171 -8.23 16.63 6.39
CA TYR A 171 -7.51 16.25 7.59
C TYR A 171 -6.77 14.92 7.41
N ILE A 172 -6.11 14.74 6.27
CA ILE A 172 -5.33 13.54 5.95
C ILE A 172 -3.88 13.88 5.55
N PRO A 173 -2.91 13.03 5.89
CA PRO A 173 -1.56 13.13 5.34
C PRO A 173 -1.59 12.82 3.83
N GLY A 174 -0.88 13.63 3.04
CA GLY A 174 -0.84 13.52 1.60
C GLY A 174 0.02 14.61 0.95
N SER A 175 0.10 14.60 -0.38
CA SER A 175 0.77 15.66 -1.13
C SER A 175 0.03 16.99 -0.99
N ILE A 176 0.77 18.10 -1.14
CA ILE A 176 0.32 19.45 -0.77
C ILE A 176 -1.02 19.86 -1.42
N GLY A 177 -1.28 19.43 -2.66
CA GLY A 177 -2.47 19.76 -3.43
C GLY A 177 -3.63 18.75 -3.32
N GLU A 178 -3.41 17.62 -2.66
CA GLU A 178 -4.38 16.52 -2.56
C GLU A 178 -5.23 16.59 -1.29
N VAL A 179 -4.83 17.47 -0.38
CA VAL A 179 -5.33 17.55 0.99
C VAL A 179 -6.83 17.74 1.00
N SER A 180 -7.34 18.82 0.39
CA SER A 180 -8.75 19.18 0.54
C SER A 180 -9.52 19.03 -0.76
N ALA A 181 -10.38 18.01 -0.80
CA ALA A 181 -11.34 17.82 -1.87
C ALA A 181 -12.24 19.05 -2.07
N LEU A 182 -12.69 19.65 -0.97
CA LEU A 182 -13.51 20.86 -0.99
C LEU A 182 -12.79 22.03 -1.69
N ALA A 183 -11.52 22.27 -1.35
CA ALA A 183 -10.74 23.34 -1.97
C ALA A 183 -10.56 23.13 -3.48
N LEU A 184 -10.33 21.87 -3.89
CA LEU A 184 -10.24 21.49 -5.31
C LEU A 184 -11.56 21.76 -6.06
N LEU A 185 -12.69 21.40 -5.45
CA LEU A 185 -14.02 21.62 -6.04
C LEU A 185 -14.37 23.10 -6.17
N ILE A 186 -13.98 23.95 -5.20
CA ILE A 186 -14.18 25.40 -5.28
C ILE A 186 -13.39 25.98 -6.47
N GLY A 187 -12.13 25.58 -6.63
CA GLY A 187 -11.31 25.99 -7.77
C GLY A 187 -11.87 25.50 -9.10
N ALA A 188 -12.32 24.25 -9.15
CA ALA A 188 -12.94 23.69 -10.35
C ALA A 188 -14.26 24.38 -10.72
N ALA A 189 -15.09 24.75 -9.74
CA ALA A 189 -16.32 25.50 -9.97
C ALA A 189 -16.03 26.85 -10.63
N TYR A 190 -14.97 27.56 -10.21
CA TYR A 190 -14.52 28.78 -10.87
C TYR A 190 -14.15 28.53 -12.35
N LEU A 191 -13.36 27.49 -12.64
CA LEU A 191 -12.96 27.17 -14.02
C LEU A 191 -14.13 26.71 -14.90
N LEU A 192 -15.12 26.05 -14.32
CA LEU A 192 -16.35 25.64 -15.00
C LEU A 192 -17.18 26.86 -15.39
N VAL A 193 -17.35 27.84 -14.49
CA VAL A 193 -18.04 29.11 -14.79
C VAL A 193 -17.31 29.91 -15.86
N ARG A 194 -15.97 29.87 -15.89
CA ARG A 194 -15.15 30.51 -16.92
C ARG A 194 -15.13 29.78 -18.26
N GLY A 195 -15.69 28.56 -18.33
CA GLY A 195 -15.71 27.76 -19.56
C GLY A 195 -14.34 27.21 -19.97
N ILE A 196 -13.36 27.21 -19.07
CA ILE A 196 -12.00 26.72 -19.33
C ILE A 196 -11.89 25.23 -19.01
N LEU A 197 -12.63 24.76 -17.99
CA LEU A 197 -12.59 23.36 -17.57
C LEU A 197 -13.26 22.44 -18.60
N GLY A 198 -12.51 21.46 -19.10
CA GLY A 198 -13.00 20.42 -19.99
C GLY A 198 -13.84 19.37 -19.27
N TRP A 199 -15.11 19.67 -18.97
CA TRP A 199 -15.99 18.79 -18.17
C TRP A 199 -16.10 17.36 -18.71
N ARG A 200 -15.91 17.14 -20.01
CA ARG A 200 -15.92 15.80 -20.65
C ARG A 200 -14.74 14.95 -20.20
N VAL A 201 -13.57 15.56 -20.07
CA VAL A 201 -12.36 14.91 -19.56
C VAL A 201 -12.54 14.61 -18.09
N THR A 202 -12.97 15.59 -17.30
CA THR A 202 -13.14 15.46 -15.85
C THR A 202 -14.17 14.40 -15.46
N ILE A 203 -15.39 14.45 -16.03
CA ILE A 203 -16.43 13.45 -15.74
C ILE A 203 -16.03 12.09 -16.30
N GLY A 204 -15.38 12.05 -17.47
CA GLY A 204 -14.84 10.80 -18.02
C GLY A 204 -13.81 10.15 -17.10
N TYR A 205 -12.91 10.95 -16.52
CA TYR A 205 -11.88 10.49 -15.58
C TYR A 205 -12.50 9.98 -14.29
N LEU A 206 -13.23 10.84 -13.55
CA LEU A 206 -13.78 10.46 -12.26
C LEU A 206 -14.82 9.34 -12.38
N GLY A 207 -15.68 9.40 -13.40
CA GLY A 207 -16.69 8.37 -13.65
C GLY A 207 -16.07 7.01 -13.99
N ALA A 208 -15.03 6.98 -14.82
CA ALA A 208 -14.33 5.74 -15.12
C ALA A 208 -13.58 5.18 -13.91
N ALA A 209 -12.95 6.04 -13.09
CA ALA A 209 -12.31 5.61 -11.86
C ALA A 209 -13.29 4.92 -10.89
N VAL A 210 -14.50 5.49 -10.72
CA VAL A 210 -15.57 4.86 -9.91
C VAL A 210 -15.98 3.52 -10.47
N ILE A 211 -16.25 3.45 -11.78
CA ILE A 211 -16.70 2.21 -12.42
C ILE A 211 -15.62 1.13 -12.30
N THR A 212 -14.35 1.48 -12.51
CA THR A 212 -13.23 0.54 -12.36
C THR A 212 -13.06 0.10 -10.91
N ALA A 213 -13.18 1.00 -9.93
CA ALA A 213 -13.13 0.65 -8.51
C ALA A 213 -14.24 -0.34 -8.13
N LEU A 214 -15.48 -0.08 -8.58
CA LEU A 214 -16.62 -0.99 -8.38
C LEU A 214 -16.39 -2.37 -9.01
N ILE A 215 -15.77 -2.43 -10.19
CA ILE A 215 -15.45 -3.70 -10.86
C ILE A 215 -14.39 -4.50 -10.08
N LEU A 216 -13.41 -3.82 -9.48
CA LEU A 216 -12.33 -4.45 -8.71
C LEU A 216 -12.71 -4.72 -7.24
N GLY A 217 -13.91 -4.33 -6.80
CA GLY A 217 -14.34 -4.52 -5.42
C GLY A 217 -13.72 -3.54 -4.42
N VAL A 218 -13.13 -2.44 -4.90
CA VAL A 218 -12.52 -1.39 -4.08
C VAL A 218 -13.53 -0.27 -3.84
N ASP A 219 -13.46 0.38 -2.68
CA ASP A 219 -14.38 1.47 -2.35
C ASP A 219 -14.24 2.65 -3.35
N PRO A 220 -15.32 2.97 -4.11
CA PRO A 220 -15.28 4.03 -5.11
C PRO A 220 -15.15 5.43 -4.51
N LEU A 221 -15.73 5.68 -3.32
CA LEU A 221 -15.68 7.00 -2.69
C LEU A 221 -14.27 7.29 -2.18
N PHE A 222 -13.68 6.31 -1.50
CA PHE A 222 -12.28 6.38 -1.11
C PHE A 222 -11.36 6.58 -2.33
N THR A 223 -11.59 5.88 -3.44
CA THR A 223 -10.77 5.98 -4.65
C THR A 223 -10.72 7.40 -5.23
N ILE A 224 -11.84 8.13 -5.21
CA ILE A 224 -11.90 9.51 -5.73
C ILE A 224 -11.33 10.51 -4.72
N LEU A 225 -11.69 10.36 -3.44
CA LEU A 225 -11.37 11.33 -2.40
C LEU A 225 -9.93 11.20 -1.92
N ALA A 226 -9.36 10.00 -1.96
CA ALA A 226 -7.97 9.76 -1.58
C ALA A 226 -7.02 10.00 -2.77
N GLY A 227 -5.97 10.78 -2.51
CA GLY A 227 -4.82 10.95 -3.41
C GLY A 227 -5.02 11.96 -4.55
N SER A 228 -4.12 11.90 -5.53
CA SER A 228 -4.06 12.86 -6.65
C SER A 228 -5.16 12.76 -7.69
N ILE A 229 -6.07 11.76 -7.65
CA ILE A 229 -7.04 11.54 -8.73
C ILE A 229 -7.87 12.78 -9.02
N MET A 230 -8.40 13.42 -7.97
CA MET A 230 -9.28 14.57 -8.14
C MET A 230 -8.51 15.82 -8.54
N PHE A 231 -7.33 16.02 -7.96
CA PHE A 231 -6.44 17.12 -8.35
C PHE A 231 -6.05 17.01 -9.83
N ALA A 232 -5.68 15.81 -10.29
CA ALA A 232 -5.31 15.58 -11.68
C ALA A 232 -6.50 15.71 -12.63
N ALA A 233 -7.67 15.16 -12.28
CA ALA A 233 -8.87 15.24 -13.12
C ALA A 233 -9.38 16.68 -13.34
N LEU A 234 -9.16 17.57 -12.36
CA LEU A 234 -9.63 18.96 -12.39
C LEU A 234 -8.59 19.94 -12.95
N PHE A 235 -7.29 19.72 -12.72
CA PHE A 235 -6.26 20.72 -13.02
C PHE A 235 -5.15 20.25 -13.97
N MET A 236 -4.99 18.94 -14.23
CA MET A 236 -3.85 18.42 -15.01
C MET A 236 -4.26 17.67 -16.28
N ALA A 237 -5.32 16.86 -16.21
CA ALA A 237 -5.80 16.06 -17.33
C ALA A 237 -6.47 16.93 -18.41
N SER A 238 -7.10 18.04 -18.02
CA SER A 238 -7.71 19.00 -18.95
C SER A 238 -6.74 20.11 -19.38
N ASP A 239 -5.45 19.83 -19.42
CA ASP A 239 -4.45 20.78 -19.92
C ASP A 239 -4.66 21.05 -21.43
N MET A 240 -4.58 22.33 -21.82
CA MET A 240 -5.03 22.83 -23.13
C MET A 240 -4.15 22.35 -24.29
N VAL A 241 -2.90 21.95 -24.01
CA VAL A 241 -1.95 21.52 -25.06
C VAL A 241 -1.95 20.01 -25.22
N THR A 242 -2.08 19.28 -24.13
CA THR A 242 -1.81 17.84 -24.09
C THR A 242 -3.06 16.97 -24.21
N SER A 243 -4.25 17.55 -24.01
CA SER A 243 -5.52 16.84 -24.14
C SER A 243 -6.12 16.91 -25.57
N PRO A 244 -6.98 15.95 -25.96
CA PRO A 244 -7.64 15.97 -27.25
C PRO A 244 -8.55 17.20 -27.47
N VAL A 245 -8.67 17.65 -28.71
CA VAL A 245 -9.47 18.86 -29.05
C VAL A 245 -10.94 18.53 -29.30
N ALA A 246 -11.24 17.36 -29.84
CA ALA A 246 -12.60 16.98 -30.21
C ALA A 246 -13.40 16.39 -29.04
N ARG A 247 -14.73 16.64 -29.04
CA ARG A 247 -15.64 16.30 -27.93
C ARG A 247 -15.65 14.81 -27.55
N PHE A 248 -15.57 13.91 -28.53
CA PHE A 248 -15.62 12.47 -28.28
C PHE A 248 -14.25 11.90 -27.83
N PRO A 249 -13.13 12.23 -28.51
CA PRO A 249 -11.77 11.98 -28.02
C PRO A 249 -11.49 12.43 -26.59
N GLN A 250 -11.99 13.60 -26.18
CA GLN A 250 -11.86 14.09 -24.81
C GLN A 250 -12.46 13.13 -23.77
N LEU A 251 -13.62 12.53 -24.09
CA LEU A 251 -14.26 11.58 -23.21
C LEU A 251 -13.47 10.25 -23.14
N ILE A 252 -13.01 9.74 -24.29
CA ILE A 252 -12.16 8.53 -24.33
C ILE A 252 -10.88 8.74 -23.54
N TYR A 253 -10.25 9.90 -23.71
CA TYR A 253 -9.04 10.26 -22.98
C TYR A 253 -9.29 10.30 -21.47
N GLY A 254 -10.36 10.97 -21.03
CA GLY A 254 -10.76 10.98 -19.61
C GLY A 254 -10.99 9.58 -19.06
N ILE A 255 -11.78 8.76 -19.77
CA ILE A 255 -12.05 7.37 -19.38
C ILE A 255 -10.76 6.56 -19.25
N GLY A 256 -9.85 6.67 -20.22
CA GLY A 256 -8.55 6.00 -20.17
C GLY A 256 -7.71 6.41 -18.96
N CYS A 257 -7.68 7.70 -18.62
CA CYS A 257 -6.99 8.18 -17.42
C CYS A 257 -7.58 7.55 -16.14
N GLY A 258 -8.91 7.51 -16.02
CA GLY A 258 -9.61 6.93 -14.87
C GLY A 258 -9.34 5.45 -14.68
N VAL A 259 -9.54 4.67 -15.74
CA VAL A 259 -9.28 3.23 -15.73
C VAL A 259 -7.83 2.95 -15.37
N LEU A 260 -6.87 3.56 -16.09
CA LEU A 260 -5.45 3.32 -15.86
C LEU A 260 -5.01 3.71 -14.45
N THR A 261 -5.57 4.79 -13.88
CA THR A 261 -5.17 5.20 -12.54
C THR A 261 -5.54 4.14 -11.52
N VAL A 262 -6.78 3.66 -11.52
CA VAL A 262 -7.25 2.64 -10.58
C VAL A 262 -6.53 1.30 -10.83
N THR A 263 -6.38 0.89 -12.09
CA THR A 263 -5.63 -0.32 -12.44
C THR A 263 -4.18 -0.26 -11.95
N ILE A 264 -3.49 0.87 -12.10
CA ILE A 264 -2.11 1.02 -11.63
C ILE A 264 -2.06 0.96 -10.10
N ARG A 265 -3.02 1.58 -9.40
CA ARG A 265 -3.09 1.57 -7.93
C ARG A 265 -3.21 0.16 -7.36
N GLU A 266 -4.10 -0.65 -7.92
CA GLU A 266 -4.38 -1.99 -7.38
C GLU A 266 -3.38 -3.05 -7.86
N LEU A 267 -2.89 -2.92 -9.10
CA LEU A 267 -2.11 -3.99 -9.75
C LEU A 267 -0.61 -3.72 -9.79
N THR A 268 -0.16 -2.57 -9.29
CA THR A 268 1.27 -2.22 -9.24
C THR A 268 1.69 -1.76 -7.85
N GLN A 269 2.99 -1.64 -7.63
CA GLN A 269 3.53 -1.19 -6.34
C GLN A 269 3.41 0.33 -6.12
N LEU A 270 2.81 1.08 -7.05
CA LEU A 270 2.73 2.55 -7.06
C LEU A 270 1.39 3.03 -6.46
N PRO A 271 1.36 3.54 -5.22
CA PRO A 271 0.12 3.81 -4.49
C PRO A 271 -0.77 4.92 -5.09
N GLU A 272 -0.23 5.86 -5.87
CA GLU A 272 -1.05 6.92 -6.49
C GLU A 272 -1.51 6.61 -7.91
N GLY A 273 -0.67 6.01 -8.76
CA GLY A 273 -0.96 5.68 -10.17
C GLY A 273 -1.25 6.85 -11.13
N THR A 274 -1.74 7.99 -10.64
CA THR A 274 -2.30 9.13 -11.38
C THR A 274 -1.31 9.76 -12.36
N THR A 275 -0.09 10.05 -11.90
CA THR A 275 0.96 10.70 -12.70
C THR A 275 1.24 9.90 -13.98
N TYR A 276 1.41 8.59 -13.84
CA TYR A 276 1.74 7.71 -14.96
C TYR A 276 0.53 7.50 -15.87
N ALA A 277 -0.67 7.35 -15.30
CA ALA A 277 -1.91 7.22 -16.08
C ALA A 277 -2.12 8.42 -17.03
N VAL A 278 -2.01 9.65 -16.50
CA VAL A 278 -2.17 10.86 -17.32
C VAL A 278 -1.06 10.99 -18.36
N LEU A 279 0.20 10.70 -18.03
CA LEU A 279 1.29 10.75 -19.01
C LEU A 279 1.13 9.72 -20.13
N ILE A 280 0.70 8.49 -19.82
CA ILE A 280 0.39 7.47 -20.82
C ILE A 280 -0.70 7.98 -21.76
N MET A 281 -1.79 8.53 -21.21
CA MET A 281 -2.89 9.05 -22.03
C MET A 281 -2.52 10.29 -22.84
N ASN A 282 -1.63 11.15 -22.34
CA ASN A 282 -1.06 12.26 -23.11
C ASN A 282 -0.29 11.73 -24.32
N GLY A 283 0.53 10.69 -24.13
CA GLY A 283 1.24 10.02 -25.22
C GLY A 283 0.31 9.37 -26.25
N LEU A 284 -0.86 8.91 -25.82
CA LEU A 284 -1.88 8.33 -26.69
C LEU A 284 -2.77 9.38 -27.37
N THR A 285 -2.74 10.64 -26.94
CA THR A 285 -3.61 11.71 -27.48
C THR A 285 -3.49 11.89 -29.00
N PRO A 286 -2.29 11.87 -29.63
CA PRO A 286 -2.19 11.91 -31.09
C PRO A 286 -2.93 10.76 -31.78
N LEU A 287 -2.86 9.55 -31.23
CA LEU A 287 -3.57 8.37 -31.76
C LEU A 287 -5.08 8.52 -31.58
N ILE A 288 -5.54 9.02 -30.43
CA ILE A 288 -6.96 9.28 -30.18
C ILE A 288 -7.47 10.38 -31.13
N ASN A 289 -6.71 11.45 -31.35
CA ASN A 289 -7.09 12.52 -32.29
C ASN A 289 -7.13 12.01 -33.74
N ALA A 290 -6.22 11.11 -34.14
CA ALA A 290 -6.25 10.51 -35.47
C ALA A 290 -7.55 9.74 -35.77
N THR A 291 -8.28 9.31 -34.73
CA THR A 291 -9.60 8.69 -34.90
C THR A 291 -10.68 9.66 -35.36
N VAL A 292 -10.51 10.97 -35.11
CA VAL A 292 -11.49 12.00 -35.47
C VAL A 292 -10.85 12.96 -36.46
N VAL A 293 -10.94 12.62 -37.74
CA VAL A 293 -10.70 13.60 -38.80
C VAL A 293 -11.89 14.55 -38.83
N GLN A 294 -11.64 15.84 -38.58
CA GLN A 294 -12.67 16.86 -38.77
C GLN A 294 -13.13 16.82 -40.23
N THR A 295 -14.40 16.54 -40.44
CA THR A 295 -14.99 16.54 -41.77
C THR A 295 -15.07 17.99 -42.24
N PHE A 296 -14.42 18.30 -43.35
CA PHE A 296 -14.65 19.57 -44.02
C PHE A 296 -16.09 19.57 -44.55
N PHE A 297 -16.72 20.75 -44.54
CA PHE A 297 -18.07 20.92 -45.04
C PHE A 297 -18.15 20.45 -46.51
N GLY A 298 -18.99 19.43 -46.79
CA GLY A 298 -19.15 18.83 -48.12
C GLY A 298 -18.49 17.46 -48.33
N ASP A 299 -17.75 16.92 -47.36
CA ASP A 299 -17.07 15.62 -47.50
C ASP A 299 -18.01 14.44 -47.15
N VAL A 300 -18.14 13.46 -48.05
CA VAL A 300 -19.04 12.30 -47.86
C VAL A 300 -18.30 11.22 -47.06
N VAL A 301 -18.73 10.98 -45.83
CA VAL A 301 -18.06 10.08 -44.90
C VAL A 301 -18.10 8.62 -45.38
N LYS A 302 -16.96 8.09 -45.87
CA LYS A 302 -16.82 6.66 -46.21
C LYS A 302 -16.85 5.77 -44.95
N ARG A 303 -17.67 4.71 -44.99
CA ARG A 303 -18.03 3.79 -43.89
C ARG A 303 -16.84 3.07 -43.22
N GLY A 304 -15.74 2.83 -43.94
CA GLY A 304 -14.54 2.15 -43.42
C GLY A 304 -13.77 2.90 -42.32
N ARG A 305 -14.04 4.20 -42.13
CA ARG A 305 -13.37 5.07 -41.15
C ARG A 305 -13.79 4.83 -39.70
N ARG A 306 -14.96 4.23 -39.46
CA ARG A 306 -15.48 3.91 -38.10
C ARG A 306 -14.70 2.76 -37.43
N PHE A 307 -14.12 1.85 -38.23
CA PHE A 307 -13.35 0.70 -37.73
C PHE A 307 -11.99 1.10 -37.13
N MET A 308 -11.36 2.17 -37.61
CA MET A 308 -10.12 2.70 -37.03
C MET A 308 -10.34 3.31 -35.63
N VAL A 309 -11.47 4.00 -35.43
CA VAL A 309 -11.87 4.56 -34.13
C VAL A 309 -12.12 3.45 -33.12
N ALA A 310 -12.80 2.39 -33.55
CA ALA A 310 -12.98 1.18 -32.75
C ALA A 310 -11.65 0.49 -32.44
N GLY A 311 -10.69 0.46 -33.38
CA GLY A 311 -9.37 -0.12 -33.20
C GLY A 311 -8.50 0.62 -32.18
N ALA A 312 -8.52 1.95 -32.16
CA ALA A 312 -7.76 2.74 -31.17
C ALA A 312 -8.39 2.65 -29.77
N ALA A 313 -9.72 2.71 -29.66
CA ALA A 313 -10.41 2.47 -28.39
C ALA A 313 -10.17 1.04 -27.88
N ALA A 314 -10.16 0.06 -28.78
CA ALA A 314 -9.82 -1.33 -28.47
C ALA A 314 -8.34 -1.48 -28.06
N ALA A 315 -7.40 -0.72 -28.63
CA ALA A 315 -6.00 -0.77 -28.23
C ALA A 315 -5.79 -0.18 -26.81
N VAL A 316 -6.47 0.92 -26.46
CA VAL A 316 -6.46 1.46 -25.09
C VAL A 316 -7.09 0.46 -24.11
N LEU A 317 -8.21 -0.16 -24.51
CA LEU A 317 -8.84 -1.21 -23.73
C LEU A 317 -7.95 -2.46 -23.60
N VAL A 318 -7.24 -2.87 -24.65
CA VAL A 318 -6.33 -4.02 -24.66
C VAL A 318 -5.05 -3.74 -23.87
N VAL A 319 -4.58 -2.50 -23.81
CA VAL A 319 -3.47 -2.12 -22.92
C VAL A 319 -3.94 -2.10 -21.47
N ALA A 320 -5.10 -1.52 -21.18
CA ALA A 320 -5.68 -1.54 -19.83
C ALA A 320 -6.01 -2.97 -19.36
N VAL A 321 -6.61 -3.79 -20.23
CA VAL A 321 -6.93 -5.20 -20.01
C VAL A 321 -5.65 -6.05 -20.00
N GLY A 322 -4.64 -5.74 -20.80
CA GLY A 322 -3.36 -6.45 -20.81
C GLY A 322 -2.55 -6.20 -19.54
N VAL A 323 -2.60 -4.98 -19.00
CA VAL A 323 -2.07 -4.65 -17.67
C VAL A 323 -2.89 -5.33 -16.57
N ALA A 324 -4.21 -5.44 -16.73
CA ALA A 324 -5.09 -6.11 -15.77
C ALA A 324 -5.00 -7.65 -15.78
N PHE A 325 -4.85 -8.27 -16.94
CA PHE A 325 -4.73 -9.73 -17.10
C PHE A 325 -3.30 -10.23 -16.93
N GLY A 326 -2.29 -9.43 -17.30
CA GLY A 326 -0.89 -9.74 -17.02
C GLY A 326 -0.60 -9.85 -15.52
N THR A 327 -1.38 -9.14 -14.70
CA THR A 327 -1.33 -9.18 -13.23
C THR A 327 -2.36 -10.15 -12.64
N GLY A 328 -3.50 -10.38 -13.29
CA GLY A 328 -4.45 -11.47 -12.97
C GLY A 328 -3.82 -12.87 -13.01
N ALA A 329 -3.00 -13.15 -14.02
CA ALA A 329 -2.27 -14.41 -14.13
C ALA A 329 -1.15 -14.58 -13.09
N LEU A 330 -0.70 -13.49 -12.45
CA LEU A 330 0.28 -13.49 -11.35
C LEU A 330 -0.40 -13.51 -9.97
N SER A 331 -1.59 -12.91 -9.84
CA SER A 331 -2.36 -12.83 -8.59
C SER A 331 -3.16 -14.10 -8.30
N SER A 332 -3.63 -14.84 -9.31
CA SER A 332 -4.22 -16.17 -9.11
C SER A 332 -3.21 -17.22 -8.59
N PHE A 333 -1.92 -16.89 -8.55
CA PHE A 333 -0.88 -17.67 -7.86
C PHE A 333 -0.56 -17.16 -6.45
N ALA A 334 -0.96 -15.94 -6.09
CA ALA A 334 -0.58 -15.28 -4.84
C ALA A 334 -1.72 -15.26 -3.78
N GLU A 335 -2.96 -15.55 -4.18
CA GLU A 335 -4.16 -15.35 -3.36
C GLU A 335 -4.51 -16.49 -2.38
N SER A 336 -3.54 -17.30 -1.97
CA SER A 336 -3.80 -18.40 -1.01
C SER A 336 -3.21 -18.23 0.40
N TYR A 337 -2.40 -17.21 0.70
CA TYR A 337 -1.82 -17.08 2.05
C TYR A 337 -1.57 -15.63 2.45
N TYR A 338 -2.58 -14.95 3.00
CA TYR A 338 -2.37 -13.77 3.84
C TYR A 338 -3.51 -13.63 4.85
N VAL A 339 -3.22 -13.82 6.15
CA VAL A 339 -4.18 -13.65 7.25
C VAL A 339 -3.48 -12.93 8.41
N ASP A 340 -4.17 -11.94 8.96
CA ASP A 340 -3.74 -11.05 10.05
C ASP A 340 -4.20 -11.58 11.42
N GLY A 341 -3.48 -11.23 12.50
CA GLY A 341 -3.94 -11.38 13.89
C GLY A 341 -3.29 -12.48 14.74
N ALA A 342 -3.10 -12.16 16.03
CA ALA A 342 -2.18 -12.77 16.99
C ALA A 342 -2.55 -14.17 17.52
N THR A 343 -1.52 -15.02 17.66
CA THR A 343 -1.22 -16.15 18.58
C THR A 343 -2.24 -17.27 18.82
N ARG A 344 -3.54 -17.08 18.58
CA ARG A 344 -4.53 -18.15 18.39
C ARG A 344 -5.09 -18.19 16.97
N GLN A 345 -5.02 -17.07 16.24
CA GLN A 345 -5.37 -17.02 14.81
C GLN A 345 -4.28 -17.62 13.90
N ASP A 346 -3.01 -17.56 14.33
CA ASP A 346 -1.86 -18.07 13.56
C ASP A 346 -1.92 -19.58 13.30
N LEU A 347 -2.47 -20.35 14.24
CA LEU A 347 -2.61 -21.80 14.08
C LEU A 347 -3.66 -22.15 13.02
N ALA A 348 -4.83 -21.51 13.11
CA ALA A 348 -5.94 -21.76 12.20
C ALA A 348 -5.69 -21.21 10.78
N SER A 349 -4.83 -20.19 10.64
CA SER A 349 -4.51 -19.58 9.35
C SER A 349 -3.51 -20.40 8.53
N PHE A 350 -2.50 -21.00 9.17
CA PHE A 350 -1.50 -21.84 8.47
C PHE A 350 -1.85 -23.33 8.48
N PHE A 351 -2.53 -23.82 9.52
CA PHE A 351 -2.91 -25.23 9.67
C PHE A 351 -4.41 -25.37 9.99
N PRO A 352 -5.29 -25.25 8.97
CA PRO A 352 -6.74 -25.34 9.18
C PRO A 352 -7.13 -26.70 9.77
N GLY A 353 -7.74 -26.69 10.97
CA GLY A 353 -8.15 -27.88 11.71
C GLY A 353 -7.19 -28.31 12.83
N ALA A 354 -6.02 -27.68 12.97
CA ALA A 354 -5.14 -27.92 14.10
C ALA A 354 -5.75 -27.36 15.40
N ARG A 355 -5.77 -28.18 16.46
CA ARG A 355 -6.34 -27.82 17.77
C ARG A 355 -5.28 -27.74 18.88
N HIS A 356 -4.09 -28.31 18.67
CA HIS A 356 -3.05 -28.49 19.69
C HIS A 356 -1.68 -28.08 19.15
N VAL A 357 -0.86 -27.50 20.02
CA VAL A 357 0.51 -27.05 19.73
C VAL A 357 1.42 -27.47 20.89
N HIS A 358 2.53 -28.12 20.58
CA HIS A 358 3.56 -28.38 21.58
C HIS A 358 4.65 -27.31 21.49
N ARG A 359 4.83 -26.56 22.59
CA ARG A 359 5.89 -25.56 22.69
C ARG A 359 7.21 -26.22 23.04
N TYR A 360 8.24 -25.83 22.31
CA TYR A 360 9.62 -26.14 22.59
C TYR A 360 10.39 -24.84 22.77
N ASP A 361 11.06 -24.68 23.92
CA ASP A 361 12.03 -23.61 24.07
C ASP A 361 13.27 -23.98 23.26
N SER A 362 13.64 -23.13 22.30
CA SER A 362 14.88 -23.32 21.55
C SER A 362 16.07 -22.92 22.41
N GLU A 363 17.22 -23.57 22.20
CA GLU A 363 18.48 -23.21 22.88
C GLU A 363 19.05 -21.84 22.43
N ARG A 364 18.43 -21.16 21.45
CA ARG A 364 18.88 -19.86 20.92
C ARG A 364 18.00 -18.71 21.38
N ASP A 365 18.66 -17.66 21.84
CA ASP A 365 18.03 -16.42 22.30
C ASP A 365 17.31 -15.73 21.13
N GLY A 366 15.98 -15.60 21.19
CA GLY A 366 15.17 -14.90 20.18
C GLY A 366 14.44 -15.76 19.14
N VAL A 367 14.58 -17.11 19.16
CA VAL A 367 13.81 -18.03 18.30
C VAL A 367 12.91 -18.93 19.16
N ARG A 368 11.62 -19.04 18.82
CA ARG A 368 10.66 -19.91 19.51
C ARG A 368 10.08 -20.98 18.59
N VAL A 369 10.23 -22.23 19.03
CA VAL A 369 9.75 -23.52 18.51
C VAL A 369 8.30 -23.90 18.86
N GLU A 370 7.33 -23.98 17.95
CA GLU A 370 6.01 -24.55 18.27
C GLU A 370 5.62 -25.65 17.26
N GLN A 371 5.56 -26.92 17.66
CA GLN A 371 5.16 -28.03 16.78
C GLN A 371 3.64 -28.13 16.70
N VAL A 372 3.12 -28.24 15.48
CA VAL A 372 1.68 -28.28 15.19
C VAL A 372 1.25 -29.71 14.88
N PHE A 373 0.13 -30.14 15.47
CA PHE A 373 -0.44 -31.47 15.25
C PHE A 373 -1.83 -31.38 14.61
N LEU A 374 -2.08 -32.24 13.62
CA LEU A 374 -3.38 -32.42 12.99
C LEU A 374 -3.79 -33.89 13.13
N ASN A 375 -4.94 -34.17 13.78
CA ASN A 375 -5.45 -35.52 13.97
C ASN A 375 -4.39 -36.54 14.47
N ARG A 376 -3.55 -36.11 15.43
CA ARG A 376 -2.46 -36.88 16.05
C ARG A 376 -1.19 -37.08 15.22
N GLU A 377 -1.13 -36.58 13.99
CA GLU A 377 0.08 -36.57 13.17
C GLU A 377 0.76 -35.20 13.25
N PRO A 378 2.11 -35.14 13.29
CA PRO A 378 2.81 -33.87 13.16
C PRO A 378 2.47 -33.27 11.79
N ALA A 379 1.98 -32.05 11.77
CA ALA A 379 1.60 -31.33 10.56
C ALA A 379 2.70 -30.36 10.10
N GLY A 380 3.49 -29.87 11.06
CA GLY A 380 4.58 -28.93 10.80
C GLY A 380 5.00 -28.17 12.05
N TYR A 381 5.63 -27.01 11.85
CA TYR A 381 6.16 -26.17 12.92
C TYR A 381 5.81 -24.70 12.69
N LEU A 382 5.54 -23.97 13.78
CA LEU A 382 5.52 -22.52 13.84
C LEU A 382 6.83 -22.04 14.48
N VAL A 383 7.56 -21.22 13.76
CA VAL A 383 8.83 -20.65 14.20
C VAL A 383 8.65 -19.14 14.34
N TYR A 384 8.86 -18.64 15.56
CA TYR A 384 8.88 -17.21 15.82
C TYR A 384 10.33 -16.74 15.84
N ALA A 385 10.67 -15.73 15.07
CA ALA A 385 12.00 -15.14 15.02
C ALA A 385 11.91 -13.62 15.04
N SER A 386 12.88 -12.97 15.67
CA SER A 386 12.87 -11.51 15.84
C SER A 386 14.24 -10.94 15.52
N GLU A 387 14.30 -9.86 14.74
CA GLU A 387 15.58 -9.22 14.37
C GLU A 387 15.47 -7.69 14.35
N TYR A 388 16.60 -6.99 14.53
CA TYR A 388 16.61 -5.52 14.55
C TYR A 388 16.53 -4.93 13.14
N GLY A 389 15.44 -4.19 12.87
CA GLY A 389 15.25 -3.37 11.69
C GLY A 389 15.90 -1.98 11.81
N TYR A 390 15.47 -1.05 10.96
CA TYR A 390 16.01 0.31 10.93
C TYR A 390 15.62 1.15 12.15
N LYS A 391 14.39 0.98 12.67
CA LYS A 391 13.87 1.73 13.82
C LYS A 391 13.61 0.86 15.04
N SER A 392 13.24 -0.40 14.82
CA SER A 392 12.73 -1.27 15.88
C SER A 392 12.99 -2.73 15.57
N ARG A 393 12.71 -3.61 16.54
CA ARG A 393 12.71 -5.04 16.31
C ARG A 393 11.50 -5.44 15.46
N ILE A 394 11.73 -6.33 14.51
CA ILE A 394 10.72 -6.91 13.62
C ILE A 394 10.49 -8.33 14.12
N ASP A 395 9.29 -8.60 14.62
CA ASP A 395 8.91 -9.90 15.14
C ASP A 395 8.14 -10.65 14.02
N MET A 396 8.53 -11.89 13.72
CA MET A 396 8.00 -12.68 12.61
C MET A 396 7.52 -14.06 13.06
N VAL A 397 6.62 -14.61 12.26
CA VAL A 397 6.09 -15.98 12.39
C VAL A 397 6.26 -16.68 11.05
N LEU A 398 6.85 -17.87 11.08
CA LEU A 398 7.00 -18.74 9.93
C LEU A 398 6.28 -20.06 10.20
N ALA A 399 5.57 -20.57 9.21
CA ALA A 399 5.00 -21.91 9.22
C ALA A 399 5.82 -22.81 8.31
N LEU A 400 6.33 -23.91 8.85
CA LEU A 400 7.10 -24.94 8.16
C LEU A 400 6.27 -26.21 8.05
N ASP A 401 6.34 -26.90 6.92
CA ASP A 401 5.81 -28.27 6.80
C ASP A 401 6.77 -29.31 7.42
N ASN A 402 6.39 -30.59 7.36
CA ASN A 402 7.24 -31.70 7.82
C ASN A 402 8.49 -31.94 6.96
N GLU A 403 8.61 -31.29 5.80
CA GLU A 403 9.81 -31.30 4.94
C GLU A 403 10.69 -30.07 5.23
N ASP A 404 10.45 -29.37 6.35
CA ASP A 404 11.14 -28.15 6.78
C ASP A 404 11.06 -27.00 5.76
N ARG A 405 10.01 -26.96 4.93
CA ARG A 405 9.79 -25.89 3.94
C ARG A 405 8.81 -24.86 4.45
N ILE A 406 9.10 -23.58 4.18
CA ILE A 406 8.20 -22.48 4.52
C ILE A 406 6.92 -22.56 3.67
N ILE A 407 5.81 -22.89 4.32
CA ILE A 407 4.46 -22.88 3.75
C ILE A 407 3.74 -21.56 3.99
N GLY A 408 4.17 -20.79 5.01
CA GLY A 408 3.58 -19.50 5.34
C GLY A 408 4.55 -18.62 6.12
N ILE A 409 4.42 -17.31 5.96
CA ILE A 409 5.25 -16.32 6.66
C ILE A 409 4.44 -15.06 6.91
N ARG A 410 4.64 -14.45 8.09
CA ARG A 410 3.98 -13.20 8.49
C ARG A 410 4.90 -12.38 9.37
N VAL A 411 4.79 -11.06 9.27
CA VAL A 411 5.36 -10.13 10.25
C VAL A 411 4.32 -9.93 11.34
N ALA A 412 4.59 -10.41 12.55
CA ALA A 412 3.70 -10.28 13.70
C ALA A 412 3.63 -8.84 14.20
N ASP A 413 4.79 -8.22 14.41
CA ASP A 413 4.88 -6.86 14.88
C ASP A 413 6.14 -6.16 14.34
N HIS A 414 6.05 -4.85 14.14
CA HIS A 414 7.19 -3.99 13.82
C HIS A 414 6.83 -2.52 14.04
N ASN A 415 7.83 -1.70 14.36
CA ASN A 415 7.73 -0.24 14.43
C ASN A 415 8.76 0.41 13.49
N GLU A 416 8.74 -0.01 12.23
CA GLU A 416 9.63 0.48 11.18
C GLU A 416 9.17 1.82 10.60
N SER A 417 9.92 2.37 9.65
CA SER A 417 9.44 3.57 8.94
C SER A 417 8.11 3.30 8.22
N ALA A 418 7.10 4.11 8.50
CA ALA A 418 5.74 3.94 7.96
C ALA A 418 5.65 4.04 6.43
N THR A 419 6.71 4.55 5.77
CA THR A 419 6.78 4.71 4.32
C THR A 419 7.34 3.46 3.63
N LEU A 420 8.63 3.20 3.82
CA LEU A 420 9.37 2.14 3.11
C LEU A 420 9.55 0.90 3.98
N GLY A 421 9.75 1.08 5.29
CA GLY A 421 9.94 -0.01 6.24
C GLY A 421 8.67 -0.84 6.47
N ALA A 422 7.47 -0.24 6.38
CA ALA A 422 6.20 -0.96 6.50
C ALA A 422 5.91 -1.88 5.31
N LEU A 423 6.60 -1.68 4.18
CA LEU A 423 6.44 -2.50 2.98
C LEU A 423 6.88 -3.96 3.18
N ILE A 424 7.61 -4.25 4.26
CA ILE A 424 7.98 -5.62 4.65
C ILE A 424 6.77 -6.53 4.93
N ARG A 425 5.59 -5.97 5.23
CA ARG A 425 4.35 -6.72 5.39
C ARG A 425 3.72 -7.17 4.07
N ARG A 426 4.17 -6.65 2.93
CA ARG A 426 3.51 -6.91 1.64
C ARG A 426 3.69 -8.37 1.20
N PRO A 427 2.63 -9.03 0.70
CA PRO A 427 2.73 -10.40 0.17
C PRO A 427 3.80 -10.53 -0.91
N SER A 428 3.93 -9.55 -1.80
CA SER A 428 4.94 -9.58 -2.88
C SER A 428 6.37 -9.69 -2.38
N PHE A 429 6.67 -9.11 -1.20
CA PHE A 429 7.98 -9.21 -0.58
C PHE A 429 8.12 -10.49 0.23
N LEU A 430 7.10 -10.89 1.00
CA LEU A 430 7.16 -12.08 1.84
C LEU A 430 7.14 -13.40 1.04
N ASN A 431 6.49 -13.40 -0.14
CA ASN A 431 6.37 -14.59 -0.97
C ASN A 431 7.70 -15.12 -1.51
N GLN A 432 8.76 -14.31 -1.54
CA GLN A 432 10.10 -14.75 -1.97
C GLN A 432 10.74 -15.75 -0.99
N PHE A 433 10.25 -15.80 0.26
CA PHE A 433 10.70 -16.72 1.30
C PHE A 433 9.95 -18.05 1.29
N LEU A 434 8.79 -18.12 0.62
CA LEU A 434 8.01 -19.36 0.52
C LEU A 434 8.83 -20.45 -0.18
N ARG A 435 8.65 -21.70 0.26
CA ARG A 435 9.34 -22.90 -0.25
C ARG A 435 10.85 -22.94 0.00
N ARG A 436 11.43 -21.97 0.71
CA ARG A 436 12.80 -22.11 1.25
C ARG A 436 12.78 -23.12 2.39
N SER A 437 13.90 -23.83 2.57
CA SER A 437 14.05 -24.90 3.54
C SER A 437 15.28 -24.68 4.42
N THR A 438 15.32 -25.38 5.55
CA THR A 438 16.45 -25.49 6.48
C THR A 438 17.72 -26.09 5.86
N ASP A 439 17.65 -26.65 4.64
CA ASP A 439 18.79 -27.22 3.92
C ASP A 439 19.83 -26.17 3.50
N ASN A 440 19.39 -24.93 3.22
CA ASN A 440 20.28 -23.85 2.80
C ASN A 440 19.78 -22.48 3.30
N PRO A 441 19.88 -22.22 4.62
CA PRO A 441 19.38 -20.99 5.22
C PRO A 441 20.15 -19.74 4.72
N ASP A 442 21.44 -19.88 4.43
CA ASP A 442 22.29 -18.76 4.00
C ASP A 442 21.86 -18.18 2.63
N ALA A 443 21.29 -19.01 1.76
CA ALA A 443 20.78 -18.57 0.46
C ALA A 443 19.61 -17.58 0.56
N VAL A 444 18.96 -17.45 1.72
CA VAL A 444 17.84 -16.51 1.94
C VAL A 444 18.30 -15.06 1.79
N VAL A 445 19.44 -14.72 2.40
CA VAL A 445 19.97 -13.35 2.35
C VAL A 445 20.63 -13.06 1.01
N ASP A 446 21.29 -14.06 0.41
CA ASP A 446 22.03 -13.91 -0.85
C ASP A 446 21.14 -13.70 -2.08
N SER A 447 19.91 -14.22 -2.05
CA SER A 447 18.96 -14.13 -3.18
C SER A 447 17.77 -13.22 -2.89
N LEU A 448 17.92 -12.33 -1.92
CA LEU A 448 16.89 -11.40 -1.48
C LEU A 448 16.68 -10.25 -2.49
N ASP A 449 15.46 -10.14 -3.01
CA ASP A 449 15.00 -8.93 -3.68
C ASP A 449 14.62 -7.88 -2.63
N VAL A 450 15.56 -6.98 -2.38
CA VAL A 450 15.43 -5.91 -1.40
C VAL A 450 14.39 -4.87 -1.84
N ILE A 451 13.56 -4.41 -0.90
CA ILE A 451 12.65 -3.29 -1.15
C ILE A 451 13.48 -2.02 -1.33
N SER A 452 13.34 -1.37 -2.49
CA SER A 452 14.06 -0.14 -2.83
C SER A 452 13.84 0.94 -1.76
N GLY A 453 14.94 1.38 -1.14
CA GLY A 453 14.93 2.37 -0.07
C GLY A 453 14.58 1.85 1.33
N ALA A 454 14.27 0.56 1.50
CA ALA A 454 14.09 -0.12 2.79
C ALA A 454 15.13 -1.24 3.00
N THR A 455 16.37 -1.04 2.57
CA THR A 455 17.42 -2.08 2.57
C THR A 455 17.68 -2.68 3.94
N VAL A 456 17.70 -1.85 4.99
CA VAL A 456 17.96 -2.30 6.37
C VAL A 456 16.80 -3.17 6.87
N SER A 457 15.55 -2.70 6.74
CA SER A 457 14.36 -3.45 7.15
C SER A 457 14.19 -4.73 6.33
N SER A 458 14.47 -4.70 5.02
CA SER A 458 14.39 -5.87 4.14
C SER A 458 15.41 -6.95 4.53
N ARG A 459 16.65 -6.55 4.82
CA ARG A 459 17.70 -7.47 5.27
C ARG A 459 17.40 -8.02 6.66
N ALA A 460 16.86 -7.21 7.57
CA ALA A 460 16.45 -7.67 8.89
C ALA A 460 15.40 -8.79 8.80
N VAL A 461 14.41 -8.65 7.91
CA VAL A 461 13.45 -9.73 7.65
C VAL A 461 14.15 -10.97 7.10
N ALA A 462 15.02 -10.83 6.10
CA ALA A 462 15.73 -11.98 5.54
C ALA A 462 16.64 -12.68 6.58
N SER A 463 17.29 -11.92 7.46
CA SER A 463 18.09 -12.44 8.57
C SER A 463 17.22 -13.14 9.61
N ALA A 464 16.04 -12.60 9.95
CA ALA A 464 15.09 -13.28 10.82
C ALA A 464 14.57 -14.59 10.20
N VAL A 465 14.35 -14.64 8.87
CA VAL A 465 14.00 -15.88 8.16
C VAL A 465 15.16 -16.87 8.16
N GLN A 466 16.38 -16.41 7.88
CA GLN A 466 17.58 -17.25 7.91
C GLN A 466 17.77 -17.86 9.31
N GLU A 467 17.62 -17.05 10.35
CA GLU A 467 17.75 -17.50 11.74
C GLU A 467 16.65 -18.52 12.08
N ALA A 468 15.41 -18.28 11.67
CA ALA A 468 14.31 -19.24 11.79
C ALA A 468 14.61 -20.58 11.10
N LEU A 469 15.18 -20.55 9.90
CA LEU A 469 15.57 -21.75 9.13
C LEU A 469 16.85 -22.43 9.65
N SER A 470 17.60 -21.77 10.52
CA SER A 470 18.80 -22.35 11.13
C SER A 470 18.50 -23.25 12.34
N PHE A 471 17.24 -23.32 12.79
CA PHE A 471 16.78 -24.18 13.88
C PHE A 471 16.77 -25.66 13.44
N ARG A 472 17.96 -26.28 13.42
CA ARG A 472 18.17 -27.64 12.88
C ARG A 472 18.03 -28.76 13.89
N ILE A 473 17.19 -28.60 14.92
CA ILE A 473 16.83 -29.69 15.82
C ILE A 473 15.33 -29.58 16.08
N ALA A 474 14.51 -30.24 15.25
CA ALA A 474 13.18 -30.64 15.68
C ALA A 474 13.37 -31.47 16.97
N PRO A 475 12.88 -31.01 18.12
CA PRO A 475 12.91 -31.82 19.32
C PRO A 475 12.07 -33.08 19.05
N ALA A 476 12.59 -34.23 19.46
CA ALA A 476 11.86 -35.48 19.34
C ALA A 476 10.46 -35.32 19.98
N ALA A 477 9.44 -35.90 19.36
CA ALA A 477 8.11 -35.99 19.95
C ALA A 477 8.26 -36.48 21.40
N PRO A 478 7.57 -35.86 22.39
CA PRO A 478 7.79 -36.17 23.79
C PRO A 478 7.60 -37.67 24.02
N ALA A 479 8.64 -38.32 24.55
CA ALA A 479 8.53 -39.70 24.99
C ALA A 479 7.53 -39.76 26.15
N GLY A 480 6.49 -40.59 26.02
CA GLY A 480 5.48 -40.77 27.08
C GLY A 480 4.12 -40.11 26.84
N ARG A 481 3.65 -40.06 25.58
CA ARG A 481 2.24 -39.76 25.29
C ARG A 481 1.36 -40.78 26.00
N ILE A 482 0.31 -40.31 26.68
CA ILE A 482 -0.64 -41.19 27.36
C ILE A 482 -1.40 -41.98 26.28
N GLU A 483 -1.26 -43.29 26.25
CA GLU A 483 -2.07 -44.17 25.42
C GLU A 483 -3.35 -44.51 26.18
N VAL A 484 -4.36 -43.66 26.03
CA VAL A 484 -5.64 -43.92 26.68
C VAL A 484 -6.46 -44.92 25.87
N GLY A 485 -7.09 -45.88 26.56
CA GLY A 485 -7.97 -46.88 25.99
C GLY A 485 -9.33 -46.34 25.52
N GLU A 486 -10.40 -47.08 25.79
CA GLU A 486 -11.76 -46.72 25.37
C GLU A 486 -12.21 -45.33 25.87
N ASP A 487 -13.13 -44.69 25.14
CA ASP A 487 -13.72 -43.42 25.57
C ASP A 487 -14.59 -43.64 26.81
N GLY A 488 -14.48 -42.74 27.78
CA GLY A 488 -15.20 -42.85 29.05
C GLY A 488 -14.70 -41.91 30.14
N GLU A 489 -15.38 -41.96 31.29
CA GLU A 489 -14.99 -41.23 32.49
C GLU A 489 -14.30 -42.19 33.46
N TYR A 490 -13.10 -41.84 33.90
CA TYR A 490 -12.27 -42.64 34.78
C TYR A 490 -11.96 -41.89 36.07
N GLU A 491 -12.16 -42.52 37.22
CA GLU A 491 -11.82 -41.92 38.52
C GLU A 491 -10.52 -42.51 39.07
N GLY A 492 -9.63 -41.64 39.53
CA GLY A 492 -8.34 -42.02 40.10
C GLY A 492 -8.04 -41.30 41.40
N THR A 493 -7.19 -41.92 42.21
CA THR A 493 -6.76 -41.34 43.50
C THR A 493 -5.25 -41.33 43.63
N GLY A 494 -4.73 -40.21 44.15
CA GLY A 494 -3.31 -40.02 44.39
C GLY A 494 -3.04 -39.41 45.77
N SER A 495 -1.79 -39.51 46.24
CA SER A 495 -1.39 -38.97 47.53
C SER A 495 -0.81 -37.56 47.37
N GLY A 496 -1.57 -36.55 47.80
CA GLY A 496 -1.12 -35.17 47.87
C GLY A 496 -0.32 -34.86 49.13
N TYR A 497 -0.05 -33.57 49.38
CA TYR A 497 0.72 -33.13 50.54
C TYR A 497 -0.07 -33.23 51.85
N ASN A 498 -1.37 -32.88 51.82
CA ASN A 498 -2.23 -32.82 53.00
C ASN A 498 -3.37 -33.86 53.00
N GLY A 499 -3.43 -34.74 52.01
CA GLY A 499 -4.46 -35.77 51.94
C GLY A 499 -4.49 -36.49 50.60
N ARG A 500 -5.51 -37.33 50.40
CA ARG A 500 -5.74 -37.94 49.09
C ARG A 500 -6.40 -36.93 48.16
N ILE A 501 -5.94 -36.91 46.92
CA ILE A 501 -6.54 -36.16 45.81
C ILE A 501 -7.32 -37.17 44.97
N ARG A 502 -8.57 -36.86 44.65
CA ARG A 502 -9.41 -37.66 43.74
C ARG A 502 -9.73 -36.84 42.51
N VAL A 503 -9.53 -37.43 41.34
CA VAL A 503 -9.79 -36.80 40.05
C VAL A 503 -10.71 -37.68 39.21
N ARG A 504 -11.49 -37.05 38.33
CA ARG A 504 -12.19 -37.70 37.23
C ARG A 504 -11.55 -37.22 35.93
N VAL A 505 -11.15 -38.17 35.10
CA VAL A 505 -10.54 -37.93 33.80
C VAL A 505 -11.54 -38.36 32.73
N THR A 506 -11.92 -37.44 31.85
CA THR A 506 -12.83 -37.71 30.73
C THR A 506 -12.00 -37.91 29.48
N VAL A 507 -12.28 -39.01 28.78
CA VAL A 507 -11.57 -39.42 27.57
C VAL A 507 -12.59 -39.46 26.44
N GLU A 508 -12.38 -38.63 25.42
CA GLU A 508 -13.20 -38.63 24.20
C GLU A 508 -12.30 -38.70 22.97
N GLY A 509 -12.64 -39.60 22.04
CA GLY A 509 -11.83 -39.88 20.86
C GLY A 509 -10.44 -40.42 21.19
N GLY A 510 -10.18 -40.94 22.39
CA GLY A 510 -8.87 -41.39 22.90
C GLY A 510 -7.95 -40.27 23.40
N GLU A 511 -8.48 -39.07 23.68
CA GLU A 511 -7.73 -37.95 24.27
C GLU A 511 -8.35 -37.53 25.60
N VAL A 512 -7.52 -37.09 26.54
CA VAL A 512 -8.00 -36.52 27.81
C VAL A 512 -8.58 -35.14 27.53
N THR A 513 -9.91 -35.01 27.56
CA THR A 513 -10.61 -33.75 27.27
C THR A 513 -10.93 -32.93 28.51
N ALA A 514 -11.03 -33.58 29.67
CA ALA A 514 -11.29 -32.91 30.94
C ALA A 514 -10.69 -33.66 32.12
N ILE A 515 -10.21 -32.91 33.11
CA ILE A 515 -9.76 -33.43 34.41
C ILE A 515 -10.49 -32.62 35.50
N GLU A 516 -11.41 -33.27 36.20
CA GLU A 516 -12.19 -32.68 37.27
C GLU A 516 -11.66 -33.12 38.64
N ILE A 517 -11.39 -32.18 39.54
CA ILE A 517 -10.92 -32.48 40.90
C ILE A 517 -12.14 -32.73 41.79
N LEU A 518 -12.39 -33.99 42.14
CA LEU A 518 -13.56 -34.38 42.93
C LEU A 518 -13.39 -34.08 44.42
N SER A 519 -12.18 -34.24 44.95
CA SER A 519 -11.88 -33.97 46.37
C SER A 519 -10.39 -33.80 46.62
N HIS A 520 -10.01 -32.86 47.48
CA HIS A 520 -8.63 -32.70 47.97
C HIS A 520 -8.61 -32.03 49.37
N SER A 521 -7.47 -32.07 50.05
CA SER A 521 -7.26 -31.38 51.35
C SER A 521 -6.02 -30.48 51.35
N GLU A 522 -5.62 -30.04 50.15
CA GLU A 522 -4.41 -29.25 49.90
C GLU A 522 -4.51 -27.82 50.42
N THR A 523 -3.36 -27.14 50.56
CA THR A 523 -3.32 -25.74 50.99
C THR A 523 -4.01 -24.84 49.95
N PRO A 524 -4.96 -23.97 50.36
CA PRO A 524 -5.69 -23.11 49.42
C PRO A 524 -4.79 -22.18 48.60
N ASP A 525 -3.75 -21.62 49.21
CA ASP A 525 -2.94 -20.55 48.59
C ASP A 525 -1.91 -21.05 47.57
N ILE A 526 -1.50 -22.33 47.64
CA ILE A 526 -0.43 -22.88 46.81
C ILE A 526 -0.83 -24.22 46.19
N GLY A 527 -1.42 -25.11 46.98
CA GLY A 527 -1.85 -26.43 46.53
C GLY A 527 -3.05 -26.38 45.56
N GLY A 528 -4.07 -25.55 45.84
CA GLY A 528 -5.23 -25.37 44.95
C GLY A 528 -4.84 -24.95 43.54
N PRO A 529 -4.13 -23.81 43.35
CA PRO A 529 -3.66 -23.36 42.05
C PRO A 529 -2.74 -24.36 41.35
N ALA A 530 -1.96 -25.14 42.12
CA ALA A 530 -1.10 -26.18 41.55
C ALA A 530 -1.89 -27.34 40.95
N LEU A 531 -3.04 -27.72 41.53
CA LEU A 531 -3.89 -28.77 40.97
C LEU A 531 -4.47 -28.38 39.61
N GLU A 532 -5.00 -27.16 39.51
CA GLU A 532 -5.56 -26.62 38.26
C GLU A 532 -4.49 -26.53 37.18
N ARG A 533 -3.35 -25.90 37.50
CA ARG A 533 -2.25 -25.69 36.54
C ARG A 533 -1.66 -27.01 36.01
N ILE A 534 -1.54 -28.02 36.88
CA ILE A 534 -1.04 -29.34 36.44
C ILE A 534 -2.10 -30.06 35.61
N SER A 535 -3.38 -29.97 35.96
CA SER A 535 -4.47 -30.59 35.19
C SER A 535 -4.57 -29.99 33.79
N GLU A 536 -4.49 -28.66 33.67
CA GLU A 536 -4.41 -27.97 32.37
C GLU A 536 -3.17 -28.40 31.58
N ALA A 537 -2.00 -28.46 32.23
CA ALA A 537 -0.77 -28.88 31.56
C ALA A 537 -0.83 -30.33 31.03
N VAL A 538 -1.52 -31.23 31.74
CA VAL A 538 -1.71 -32.62 31.29
C VAL A 538 -2.69 -32.69 30.12
N ILE A 539 -3.78 -31.92 30.15
CA ILE A 539 -4.72 -31.81 29.03
C ILE A 539 -4.02 -31.23 27.80
N ASP A 540 -3.21 -30.18 27.97
CA ASP A 540 -2.50 -29.53 26.87
C ASP A 540 -1.40 -30.42 26.29
N ARG A 541 -0.63 -31.11 27.13
CA ARG A 541 0.50 -31.95 26.69
C ARG A 541 0.12 -33.38 26.35
N GLN A 542 -1.08 -33.84 26.72
CA GLN A 542 -1.50 -35.26 26.65
C GLN A 542 -0.42 -36.22 27.19
N SER A 543 0.27 -35.78 28.26
CA SER A 543 1.42 -36.46 28.86
C SER A 543 1.43 -36.25 30.37
N LEU A 544 1.87 -37.27 31.10
CA LEU A 544 2.13 -37.18 32.54
C LEU A 544 3.50 -36.52 32.84
N ASP A 545 4.33 -36.29 31.82
CA ASP A 545 5.61 -35.59 31.92
C ASP A 545 5.43 -34.06 31.89
N VAL A 546 4.92 -33.53 33.01
CA VAL A 546 4.69 -32.10 33.23
C VAL A 546 5.46 -31.60 34.44
N ASP A 547 5.94 -30.37 34.36
CA ASP A 547 6.74 -29.75 35.42
C ASP A 547 5.91 -29.54 36.68
N THR A 548 6.41 -30.02 37.83
CA THR A 548 5.77 -29.78 39.11
C THR A 548 5.83 -28.30 39.51
N VAL A 549 4.80 -27.80 40.21
CA VAL A 549 4.78 -26.41 40.68
C VAL A 549 5.75 -26.22 41.84
N SER A 550 6.64 -25.23 41.72
CA SER A 550 7.58 -24.85 42.78
C SER A 550 6.82 -24.43 44.04
N GLY A 551 7.16 -25.02 45.18
CA GLY A 551 6.44 -24.82 46.45
C GLY A 551 5.22 -25.72 46.68
N ALA A 552 4.77 -26.48 45.68
CA ALA A 552 3.66 -27.44 45.77
C ALA A 552 4.00 -28.79 45.10
N THR A 553 5.24 -29.25 45.26
CA THR A 553 5.72 -30.49 44.62
C THR A 553 4.97 -31.74 45.09
N GLY A 554 4.62 -31.81 46.39
CA GLY A 554 3.83 -32.92 46.94
C GLY A 554 2.42 -32.98 46.34
N THR A 555 1.77 -31.83 46.22
CA THR A 555 0.47 -31.67 45.57
C THR A 555 0.53 -32.01 44.08
N SER A 556 1.57 -31.53 43.38
CA SER A 556 1.78 -31.75 41.94
C SER A 556 1.98 -33.23 41.61
N ARG A 557 2.80 -33.95 42.39
CA ARG A 557 2.97 -35.40 42.21
C ARG A 557 1.71 -36.18 42.60
N GLY A 558 0.98 -35.70 43.60
CA GLY A 558 -0.27 -36.32 44.04
C GLY A 558 -1.35 -36.29 42.98
N VAL A 559 -1.52 -35.17 42.26
CA VAL A 559 -2.49 -35.10 41.15
C VAL A 559 -2.04 -35.90 39.94
N LEU A 560 -0.74 -35.91 39.60
CA LEU A 560 -0.21 -36.75 38.51
C LEU A 560 -0.42 -38.24 38.79
N GLY A 561 -0.15 -38.67 40.04
CA GLY A 561 -0.44 -40.04 40.46
C GLY A 561 -1.94 -40.37 40.44
N ALA A 562 -2.81 -39.40 40.71
CA ALA A 562 -4.25 -39.59 40.63
C ALA A 562 -4.73 -39.75 39.17
N ILE A 563 -4.18 -38.96 38.26
CA ILE A 563 -4.47 -39.04 36.81
C ILE A 563 -3.93 -40.36 36.25
N GLN A 564 -2.70 -40.73 36.58
CA GLN A 564 -2.12 -42.02 36.20
C GLN A 564 -2.98 -43.19 36.69
N ASN A 565 -3.42 -43.14 37.95
CA ASN A 565 -4.30 -44.16 38.51
C ASN A 565 -5.67 -44.25 37.83
N ALA A 566 -6.20 -43.13 37.33
CA ALA A 566 -7.45 -43.12 36.57
C ALA A 566 -7.28 -43.79 35.19
N LEU A 567 -6.15 -43.54 34.53
CA LEU A 567 -5.91 -43.93 33.14
C LEU A 567 -5.37 -45.37 32.99
N GLY A 568 -4.97 -46.02 34.08
CA GLY A 568 -4.71 -47.45 34.11
C GLY A 568 -3.29 -47.89 33.75
N ASP A 569 -2.31 -46.98 33.82
CA ASP A 569 -0.87 -47.25 33.55
C ASP A 569 -0.02 -47.47 34.82
#